data_AF-U1RRC8-F1
#
_entry.id   AF-U1RRC8-F1
#
_cell.length_a   1.000
_cell.length_b   1.000
_cell.length_c   1.000
_cell.angle_alpha   90.00
_cell.angle_beta   90.00
_cell.angle_gamma   90.00
#
_symmetry.space_group_name_H-M   'P 1'
#
loop_
_entity.id
_entity.type
_entity.pdbx_description
1 polymer ?
#
loop_
_entity_poly.entity_id
_entity_poly.type
_entity_poly.pdbx_seq_one_letter_code
_entity_poly.pdbx_strand_id
1 'polypeptide(L)' 'TLYSWAQSLAGQLDNGHLLTVEGYGHGAFGTNSCASTAITGFLVNGTTPADGTTCAAEPPPAAADPQPAANGGAEG' A
#
# COMPACT_ATOMS: atom_id res chain seq x y z
N THR A 1 1.18 -0.70 -9.50
CA THR A 1 2.54 -0.87 -8.96
C THR A 1 2.56 -2.13 -8.11
N LEU A 2 3.59 -2.97 -8.23
CA LEU A 2 3.68 -4.18 -7.41
C LEU A 2 4.19 -3.87 -6.00
N TYR A 3 3.66 -4.56 -4.99
CA TYR A 3 4.07 -4.37 -3.59
C TYR A 3 5.57 -4.67 -3.37
N SER A 4 6.11 -5.68 -4.04
CA SER A 4 7.55 -5.99 -3.99
C SER A 4 8.42 -4.84 -4.50
N TRP A 5 7.96 -4.12 -5.53
CA TRP A 5 8.69 -2.97 -6.05
C TRP A 5 8.70 -1.80 -5.07
N ALA A 6 7.58 -1.56 -4.37
CA ALA A 6 7.52 -0.55 -3.32
C ALA A 6 8.46 -0.84 -2.16
N GLN A 7 8.54 -2.11 -1.72
CA GLN A 7 9.50 -2.55 -0.69
C GLN A 7 10.95 -2.35 -1.14
N SER A 8 11.30 -2.79 -2.35
CA SER A 8 12.65 -2.60 -2.89
C SER A 8 13.02 -1.13 -3.05
N LEU A 9 12.06 -0.26 -3.42
CA LEU A 9 12.30 1.17 -3.51
C LEU A 9 12.52 1.79 -2.14
N ALA A 10 11.70 1.43 -1.13
CA ALA A 10 11.89 1.92 0.23
C ALA A 10 13.28 1.59 0.77
N GLY A 11 13.80 0.39 0.50
CA GLY A 11 15.16 -0.01 0.91
C GLY A 11 16.31 0.64 0.15
N GLN A 12 16.06 1.32 -0.99
CA GLN A 12 17.08 2.03 -1.76
C GLN A 12 17.25 3.50 -1.34
N LEU A 13 16.29 4.04 -0.58
CA LEU A 13 16.29 5.44 -0.17
C LEU A 13 16.85 5.56 1.26
N ASP A 14 17.81 6.45 1.48
CA ASP A 14 18.44 6.65 2.81
C ASP A 14 17.45 6.96 3.93
N ASN A 15 16.30 7.58 3.59
CA ASN A 15 15.20 7.88 4.50
C ASN A 15 13.86 7.34 3.95
N GLY A 16 13.90 6.19 3.28
CA GLY A 16 12.70 5.54 2.76
C GLY A 16 11.84 4.94 3.88
N HIS A 17 10.56 5.32 3.93
CA HIS A 17 9.58 4.71 4.83
C HIS A 17 8.44 4.10 4.01
N LEU A 18 8.10 2.84 4.32
CA LEU A 18 7.01 2.13 3.66
C LEU A 18 5.75 2.18 4.52
N LEU A 19 4.67 2.66 3.91
CA LEU A 19 3.31 2.52 4.42
C LEU A 19 2.57 1.50 3.55
N THR A 20 2.14 0.40 4.15
CA THR A 20 1.40 -0.65 3.44
C THR A 20 -0.10 -0.42 3.55
N VAL A 21 -0.82 -0.61 2.46
CA VAL A 21 -2.29 -0.74 2.48
C VAL A 21 -2.63 -2.14 2.02
N GLU A 22 -3.34 -2.89 2.87
CA GLU A 22 -3.78 -4.24 2.54
C GLU A 22 -4.88 -4.22 1.48
N GLY A 23 -4.93 -5.26 0.64
CA GLY A 23 -5.94 -5.41 -0.40
C GLY A 23 -5.43 -5.08 -1.80
N TYR A 24 -6.38 -4.93 -2.72
CA TYR A 24 -6.12 -4.69 -4.14
C TYR A 24 -6.54 -3.28 -4.54
N GLY A 25 -5.68 -2.58 -5.28
CA GLY A 25 -5.96 -1.23 -5.76
C GLY A 25 -4.72 -0.53 -6.30
N HIS A 26 -4.90 0.68 -6.81
CA HIS A 26 -3.81 1.54 -7.23
C HIS A 26 -4.02 2.96 -6.69
N GLY A 27 -3.07 3.40 -5.84
CA GLY A 27 -3.22 4.63 -5.06
C GLY A 27 -4.01 4.40 -3.77
N ALA A 28 -3.71 5.22 -2.75
CA ALA A 28 -4.33 5.13 -1.43
C ALA A 28 -4.67 6.50 -0.82
N PHE A 29 -4.03 7.57 -1.29
CA PHE A 29 -4.31 8.93 -0.80
C PHE A 29 -5.68 9.40 -1.32
N GLY A 30 -6.56 9.81 -0.40
CA GLY A 30 -7.94 10.19 -0.68
C GLY A 30 -8.91 9.02 -0.82
N THR A 31 -8.42 7.76 -0.87
CA THR A 31 -9.26 6.56 -1.04
C THR A 31 -9.22 5.62 0.16
N ASN A 32 -8.17 5.70 0.99
CA ASN A 32 -8.06 4.99 2.26
C ASN A 32 -7.77 6.01 3.37
N SER A 33 -8.61 6.03 4.40
CA SER A 33 -8.59 7.02 5.47
C SER A 33 -7.31 6.93 6.30
N CYS A 34 -6.91 5.72 6.71
CA CYS A 34 -5.66 5.46 7.42
C CYS A 34 -4.44 5.94 6.61
N ALA A 35 -4.37 5.60 5.32
CA ALA A 35 -3.29 6.02 4.45
C ALA A 35 -3.27 7.54 4.25
N SER A 36 -4.44 8.15 4.08
CA SER A 36 -4.58 9.60 3.93
C SER A 36 -4.10 10.34 5.16
N THR A 37 -4.42 9.86 6.36
CA THR A 37 -3.96 10.44 7.63
C THR A 37 -2.44 10.33 7.76
N ALA A 38 -1.85 9.16 7.49
CA ALA A 38 -0.40 8.97 7.60
C ALA A 38 0.37 9.84 6.59
N ILE A 39 -0.08 9.89 5.33
CA ILE A 39 0.51 10.74 4.29
C ILE A 39 0.38 12.22 4.67
N THR A 40 -0.79 12.65 5.17
CA THR A 40 -0.99 14.04 5.61
C THR A 40 -0.10 14.39 6.80
N GLY A 41 0.07 13.47 7.77
CA GLY A 41 0.97 13.65 8.90
C GLY A 41 2.43 13.85 8.48
N PHE A 42 2.89 13.10 7.48
CA PHE A 42 4.21 13.31 6.90
C PHE A 42 4.32 14.66 6.19
N LEU A 43 3.37 14.99 5.30
CA LEU A 43 3.44 16.22 4.51
C LEU A 43 3.31 17.51 5.34
N VAL A 44 2.50 17.49 6.41
CA VAL A 44 2.24 18.67 7.23
C VAL A 44 3.21 18.77 8.41
N ASN A 45 3.52 17.66 9.07
CA ASN A 45 4.26 17.65 10.33
C ASN A 45 5.63 16.97 10.22
N GLY A 46 6.01 16.42 9.07
CA GLY A 46 7.23 15.63 8.91
C GLY A 46 7.22 14.31 9.69
N THR A 47 6.05 13.85 10.17
CA THR A 47 5.95 12.62 10.95
C THR A 47 5.95 11.41 10.02
N THR A 48 6.99 10.59 10.10
CA THR A 48 7.09 9.36 9.31
C THR A 48 6.33 8.22 9.99
N PRO A 49 5.75 7.28 9.21
CA PRO A 49 5.17 6.08 9.77
C PRO A 49 6.27 5.20 10.39
N ALA A 50 5.93 4.48 11.46
CA ALA A 50 6.82 3.49 12.05
C ALA A 50 7.09 2.35 11.05
N ASP A 51 8.22 1.68 11.19
CA ASP A 51 8.54 0.54 10.33
C ASP A 51 7.47 -0.55 10.42
N GLY A 52 7.04 -1.04 9.25
CA GLY A 52 5.99 -2.05 9.15
C GLY A 52 4.56 -1.53 9.33
N THR A 53 4.35 -0.20 9.41
CA THR A 53 3.01 0.38 9.50
C THR A 53 2.14 -0.10 8.34
N THR A 54 0.97 -0.62 8.67
CA THR A 54 0.01 -1.18 7.73
C THR A 54 -1.39 -0.62 8.01
N CYS A 55 -2.10 -0.27 6.95
CA CYS A 55 -3.51 0.12 6.95
C CYS A 55 -4.33 -1.02 6.35
N ALA A 56 -5.48 -1.32 6.95
CA ALA A 56 -6.43 -2.27 6.38
C ALA A 56 -7.05 -1.72 5.07
N ALA A 57 -7.57 -2.62 4.24
CA ALA A 57 -8.30 -2.25 3.03
C ALA A 57 -9.57 -1.44 3.38
N GLU A 58 -9.89 -0.45 2.54
CA GLU A 58 -11.12 0.33 2.66
C GLU A 58 -11.87 0.43 1.32
N PRO A 59 -13.20 0.20 1.31
CA PRO A 59 -13.97 -0.42 2.39
C PRO A 59 -13.45 -1.83 2.73
N PRO A 60 -13.72 -2.35 3.95
CA PRO A 60 -13.29 -3.68 4.33
C PRO A 60 -13.74 -4.69 3.27
N PRO A 61 -12.92 -5.69 2.92
CA PRO A 61 -13.31 -6.68 1.93
C PRO A 61 -14.59 -7.34 2.40
N ALA A 62 -15.63 -7.34 1.56
CA ALA A 62 -16.79 -8.20 1.78
C ALA A 62 -16.24 -9.62 1.94
N ALA A 63 -16.62 -10.32 3.01
CA ALA A 63 -16.07 -11.61 3.43
C ALA A 63 -15.71 -12.50 2.22
N ALA A 64 -14.41 -12.53 1.91
CA ALA A 64 -13.72 -13.21 0.81
C ALA A 64 -14.60 -13.86 -0.27
N ASP A 65 -14.89 -13.13 -1.34
CA ASP A 65 -14.79 -13.75 -2.67
C ASP A 65 -13.30 -13.70 -3.06
N PRO A 66 -12.61 -14.85 -3.21
CA PRO A 66 -11.24 -14.85 -3.67
C PRO A 66 -11.18 -14.21 -5.04
N GLN A 67 -10.46 -13.10 -5.16
CA GLN A 67 -10.16 -12.51 -6.47
C GLN A 67 -9.47 -13.61 -7.30
N PRO A 68 -9.95 -13.93 -8.52
CA PRO A 68 -9.35 -14.99 -9.31
C PRO A 68 -7.88 -14.66 -9.51
N ALA A 69 -7.00 -15.59 -9.18
CA ALA A 69 -5.60 -15.50 -9.55
C ALA A 69 -5.55 -15.20 -11.05
N ALA A 70 -4.89 -14.10 -11.43
CA ALA A 70 -4.64 -13.79 -12.82
C ALA A 70 -3.93 -15.00 -13.44
N ASN A 71 -4.65 -15.77 -14.24
CA ASN A 71 -4.11 -16.93 -14.93
C ASN A 71 -2.93 -16.47 -15.76
N GLY A 72 -1.75 -17.02 -15.47
CA GLY A 72 -0.63 -17.00 -16.40
C GLY A 72 -1.08 -17.67 -17.70
N GLY A 73 -1.23 -16.86 -18.74
CA GLY A 73 -1.31 -17.32 -20.12
C GLY A 73 0.06 -17.16 -20.76
N ALA A 74 0.67 -18.29 -21.11
CA ALA A 74 1.82 -18.35 -21.99
C ALA A 74 1.42 -18.04 -23.44
N GLU A 75 2.46 -17.85 -24.29
CA GLU A 75 2.51 -17.94 -25.76
C GLU A 75 2.34 -16.59 -26.53
N GLY A 76 3.28 -16.14 -27.37
CA GLY A 76 4.47 -16.78 -27.94
C GLY A 76 5.50 -15.81 -28.52
#